data_AF-A0A524NJQ8-F1
#
_entry.id   AF-A0A524NJQ8-F1
#
_cell.length_a   1.000
_cell.length_b   1.000
_cell.length_c   1.000
_cell.angle_alpha   90.00
_cell.angle_beta   90.00
_cell.angle_gamma   90.00
#
_symmetry.space_group_name_H-M   'P 1'
#
loop_
_entity.id
_entity.type
_entity.pdbx_description
1 polymer ?
#
loop_
_entity_poly.entity_id
_entity_poly.type
_entity_poly.pdbx_seq_one_letter_code
_entity_poly.pdbx_strand_id
1 'polypeptide(L)' 'MAAADNKTLHTKCCSCGADIVTHVDPDVSKRSTWPLLGKRDGKPAVFPACTKCYKNGWRPEGYTEYAIA' A
#
# COMPACT_ATOMS: atom_id res chain seq x y z
N MET A 1 -10.28 9.60 -17.52
CA MET A 1 -9.03 8.80 -17.50
C MET A 1 -8.92 8.15 -16.12
N ALA A 2 -8.77 6.83 -16.04
CA ALA A 2 -8.69 6.12 -14.77
C ALA A 2 -7.41 6.54 -14.02
N ALA A 3 -7.56 7.00 -12.76
CA ALA A 3 -6.47 7.50 -11.92
C ALA A 3 -5.40 6.44 -11.57
N ALA A 4 -5.57 5.19 -11.99
CA ALA A 4 -4.68 4.05 -11.68
C ALA A 4 -3.40 4.01 -12.54
N ASP A 5 -3.42 4.60 -13.74
CA ASP A 5 -2.28 4.58 -14.68
C ASP A 5 -1.40 5.83 -14.60
N ASN A 6 -1.74 6.77 -13.73
CA ASN A 6 -0.93 7.97 -13.59
C ASN A 6 0.30 7.70 -12.70
N LYS A 7 1.43 7.41 -13.36
CA LYS A 7 2.73 7.15 -12.72
C LYS A 7 3.32 8.38 -12.01
N THR A 8 2.73 9.56 -12.18
CA THR A 8 3.15 10.79 -11.47
C THR A 8 2.29 11.12 -10.27
N LEU A 9 1.27 10.30 -9.97
CA LEU A 9 0.47 10.46 -8.75
C LEU A 9 1.27 9.91 -7.56
N HIS A 10 1.51 10.75 -6.57
CA HIS A 10 2.22 10.38 -5.36
C HIS A 10 1.24 10.33 -4.17
N THR A 11 1.52 9.46 -3.21
CA THR A 11 0.81 9.31 -1.95
C THR A 11 1.83 9.18 -0.83
N LYS A 12 1.38 9.27 0.42
CA LYS A 12 2.25 9.13 1.58
C LYS A 12 2.15 7.73 2.16
N CYS A 13 3.28 7.16 2.53
CA CYS A 13 3.33 5.93 3.29
C CYS A 13 2.59 6.12 4.62
N CYS A 14 1.64 5.26 4.92
CA CYS A 14 0.85 5.35 6.15
C CYS A 14 1.68 5.10 7.43
N SER A 15 2.83 4.44 7.31
CA SER A 15 3.71 4.13 8.44
C SER A 15 4.71 5.25 8.75
N CYS A 16 5.50 5.67 7.75
CA CYS A 16 6.60 6.61 7.94
C CYS A 16 6.36 7.99 7.30
N GLY A 17 5.24 8.19 6.59
CA GLY A 17 4.93 9.45 5.90
C GLY A 17 5.75 9.70 4.63
N ALA A 18 6.63 8.77 4.24
CA ALA A 18 7.45 8.91 3.03
C ALA A 18 6.59 9.10 1.78
N ASP A 19 7.00 10.01 0.91
CA ASP A 19 6.39 10.21 -0.40
C ASP A 19 6.70 9.01 -1.31
N ILE A 20 5.66 8.35 -1.82
CA ILE A 20 5.75 7.16 -2.65
C ILE A 20 4.80 7.28 -3.84
N VAL A 21 5.15 6.71 -4.98
CA VAL A 21 4.27 6.65 -6.14
C VAL A 21 3.01 5.86 -5.81
N THR A 22 1.83 6.43 -6.08
CA THR A 22 0.54 5.76 -5.88
C THR A 22 0.38 4.57 -6.86
N HIS A 23 1.06 4.63 -8.00
CA HIS A 23 1.09 3.54 -8.95
C HIS A 23 1.71 2.28 -8.33
N VAL A 24 1.00 1.17 -8.43
CA VAL A 24 1.46 -0.14 -7.99
C VAL A 24 1.82 -0.94 -9.24
N ASP A 25 3.12 -1.09 -9.49
CA ASP A 25 3.60 -1.91 -10.59
C ASP A 25 3.06 -3.34 -10.48
N PRO A 26 2.57 -3.94 -11.59
CA PRO A 26 2.12 -5.34 -11.57
C PRO A 26 3.27 -6.28 -11.21
N ASP A 27 4.50 -5.95 -11.62
CA ASP A 27 5.73 -6.64 -11.26
C ASP A 27 6.11 -6.37 -9.79
N VAL A 28 5.95 -7.40 -8.95
CA VAL A 28 6.20 -7.34 -7.51
C VAL A 28 7.62 -6.88 -7.18
N SER A 29 8.61 -7.22 -8.01
CA SER A 29 10.02 -6.88 -7.78
C SER A 29 10.29 -5.38 -7.97
N LYS A 30 9.43 -4.69 -8.74
CA LYS A 30 9.53 -3.26 -9.04
C LYS A 30 8.62 -2.40 -8.17
N ARG A 31 7.76 -3.02 -7.35
CA ARG A 31 6.85 -2.30 -6.47
C ARG A 31 7.62 -1.47 -5.46
N SER A 32 7.45 -0.16 -5.57
CA SER A 32 7.87 0.81 -4.55
C SER A 32 6.78 1.02 -3.48
N THR A 33 5.53 0.76 -3.86
CA THR A 33 4.34 0.91 -3.02
C THR A 33 3.61 -0.42 -2.86
N TRP A 34 3.27 -0.73 -1.62
CA TRP A 34 2.58 -1.94 -1.20
C TRP A 34 1.19 -1.57 -0.68
N PRO A 35 0.12 -1.91 -1.42
CA PRO A 35 -1.25 -1.70 -0.95
C PRO A 35 -1.61 -2.79 0.07
N LEU A 36 -1.63 -2.44 1.36
CA LEU A 36 -2.00 -3.37 2.42
C LEU A 36 -3.48 -3.19 2.79
N LEU A 37 -4.23 -4.28 2.83
CA LEU A 37 -5.62 -4.26 3.29
C LEU A 37 -5.64 -4.27 4.82
N GLY A 38 -6.26 -3.25 5.41
CA GLY A 38 -6.50 -3.19 6.85
C GLY A 38 -7.92 -2.70 7.12
N LYS A 39 -8.17 -2.29 8.36
CA LYS A 39 -9.43 -1.64 8.76
C LYS A 39 -9.17 -0.18 9.13
N ARG A 40 -10.04 0.70 8.64
CA ARG A 40 -10.11 2.10 9.06
C ARG A 40 -11.55 2.38 9.49
N ASP A 41 -11.75 2.80 10.74
CA ASP A 41 -13.08 3.05 11.30
C ASP A 41 -14.02 1.83 11.18
N GLY A 42 -13.47 0.62 11.38
CA GLY A 42 -14.20 -0.64 11.27
C GLY A 42 -14.50 -1.11 9.83
N LYS A 43 -14.15 -0.32 8.81
CA LYS A 43 -14.35 -0.65 7.39
C LYS A 43 -13.05 -1.10 6.71
N PRO A 44 -13.10 -2.04 5.75
CA PRO A 44 -11.92 -2.43 4.99
C PRO A 44 -11.39 -1.24 4.19
N ALA A 45 -10.09 -0.97 4.32
CA ALA A 45 -9.40 0.14 3.66
C ALA A 45 -8.01 -0.29 3.18
N VAL A 46 -7.56 0.29 2.06
CA VAL A 46 -6.23 0.07 1.52
C VAL A 46 -5.28 1.12 2.07
N PHE A 47 -4.19 0.65 2.69
CA PHE A 47 -3.14 1.47 3.26
C PHE A 47 -1.87 1.34 2.41
N PRO A 48 -1.41 2.43 1.76
CA PRO A 48 -0.18 2.40 1.00
C PRO A 48 1.03 2.39 1.97
N ALA A 49 1.88 1.38 1.82
CA ALA A 49 3.12 1.25 2.55
C ALA A 49 4.32 1.31 1.60
N CYS A 50 5.41 1.97 2.00
CA CYS A 50 6.65 1.92 1.24
C CYS A 50 7.32 0.55 1.41
N THR A 51 8.16 0.14 0.45
CA THR A 51 8.90 -1.12 0.49
C THR A 51 9.71 -1.30 1.78
N LYS A 52 10.25 -0.23 2.35
CA LYS A 52 10.99 -0.28 3.63
C LYS A 52 10.08 -0.68 4.80
N CYS A 53 8.95 0.00 4.97
CA CYS A 53 7.99 -0.33 6.03
C CYS A 53 7.39 -1.73 5.82
N TYR A 54 7.08 -2.09 4.58
CA TYR A 54 6.59 -3.44 4.27
C TYR A 54 7.59 -4.54 4.65
N LYS A 55 8.87 -4.37 4.28
CA LYS A 55 9.97 -5.30 4.61
C LYS A 55 10.30 -5.33 6.10
N ASN A 56 10.13 -4.22 6.81
CA ASN A 56 10.27 -4.15 8.26
C ASN A 56 9.09 -4.81 9.01
N GLY A 57 8.10 -5.37 8.30
CA GLY A 57 6.97 -6.07 8.92
C GLY A 57 5.82 -5.14 9.36
N TRP A 58 5.82 -3.86 8.96
CA TRP A 58 4.71 -2.97 9.29
C TRP A 58 3.43 -3.43 8.60
N ARG A 59 2.32 -3.45 9.36
CA ARG A 59 0.99 -3.79 8.87
C ARG A 59 -0.06 -2.84 9.50
N PRO A 60 -1.11 -2.44 8.76
CA PRO A 60 -2.18 -1.61 9.30
C PRO A 60 -3.00 -2.37 10.35
N GLU A 61 -3.76 -1.63 11.18
CA GLU A 61 -4.68 -2.25 12.13
C GLU A 61 -5.74 -3.08 11.39
N GLY A 62 -6.06 -4.26 11.93
CA GLY A 62 -6.97 -5.19 11.28
C GLY A 62 -6.44 -5.69 9.94
N TYR A 63 -5.11 -5.65 9.72
CA TYR A 63 -4.48 -6.30 8.59
C TYR A 63 -4.85 -7.77 8.60
N THR A 64 -5.66 -8.14 7.62
CA THR A 64 -5.93 -9.52 7.33
C THR A 64 -4.99 -9.89 6.22
N GLU A 65 -4.09 -10.83 6.46
CA GLU A 65 -3.33 -11.44 5.37
C GLU A 65 -4.23 -12.09 4.33
N TYR A 66 -5.52 -12.32 4.66
CA TYR A 66 -6.53 -13.11 3.93
C TYR A 66 -5.92 -13.78 2.71
N ALA A 67 -5.13 -14.79 3.05
CA ALA A 67 -4.93 -15.96 2.26
C ALA A 67 -6.30 -16.35 1.71
N ILE A 68 -6.41 -16.25 0.39
CA ILE A 68 -7.13 -17.23 -0.42
C ILE A 68 -7.01 -18.61 0.28
N ALA A 69 -8.08 -19.00 0.96
CA ALA A 69 -8.35 -20.38 1.31
C ALA A 69 -8.79 -21.14 0.06
#